data_AF-A0A851IAW9-F1
#
_entry.id   AF-A0A851IAW9-F1
#
_cell.length_a   1.000
_cell.length_b   1.000
_cell.length_c   1.000
_cell.angle_alpha   90.00
_cell.angle_beta   90.00
_cell.angle_gamma   90.00
#
_symmetry.space_group_name_H-M   'P 1'
#
loop_
_entity.id
_entity.type
_entity.pdbx_description
1 polymer ?
#
loop_
_entity_poly.entity_id
_entity_poly.type
_entity_poly.pdbx_seq_one_letter_code
_entity_poly.pdbx_strand_id
1 'polypeptide(L)'
;MVRGVNATEVSEADFLSDSVYHYDSDDHIFEKAVTFESRVAESPELYGAEPTRDTMTVLLVEPNQHPRPVEIGTELEDLQAAVGGYIEVVYPFDEPVGLVMNEEGKLDGLTLNRALRDDNGEIYDVVAGSFLVVGLTDEDFGSLSPDQMKAFEEKFHSPEVFVRMGRGIMAVPLPDEKVEKQQEKKLDVPELKPHKKVKEEAL
;
A
#
# COMPACT_ATOMS: atom_id res chain seq x y z
N MET A 1 -41.63 -26.10 -48.43
CA MET A 1 -40.28 -25.64 -48.87
C MET A 1 -40.27 -24.12 -48.77
N VAL A 2 -39.75 -23.57 -47.67
CA VAL A 2 -39.60 -22.11 -47.52
C VAL A 2 -38.31 -21.73 -48.24
N ARG A 3 -38.44 -20.93 -49.31
CA ARG A 3 -37.30 -20.34 -50.05
C ARG A 3 -36.78 -19.16 -49.21
N GLY A 4 -35.46 -19.04 -49.11
CA GLY A 4 -34.74 -18.29 -48.08
C GLY A 4 -35.27 -16.88 -47.78
N VAL A 5 -35.34 -16.55 -46.49
CA VAL A 5 -35.77 -15.25 -45.97
C VAL A 5 -34.56 -14.32 -45.99
N ASN A 6 -34.58 -13.25 -46.80
CA ASN A 6 -33.58 -12.18 -46.74
C ASN A 6 -34.04 -11.11 -45.76
N ALA A 7 -33.14 -10.60 -44.91
CA ALA A 7 -33.43 -9.65 -43.84
C ALA A 7 -34.09 -8.33 -44.29
N THR A 8 -34.10 -8.02 -45.59
CA THR A 8 -34.66 -6.81 -46.18
C THR A 8 -36.18 -6.90 -46.46
N GLU A 9 -36.80 -8.08 -46.33
CA GLU A 9 -38.23 -8.32 -46.61
C GLU A 9 -39.07 -8.54 -45.34
N VAL A 10 -38.47 -8.37 -44.15
CA VAL A 10 -39.17 -8.52 -42.87
C VAL A 10 -39.83 -7.19 -42.50
N SER A 11 -41.11 -7.22 -42.14
CA SER A 11 -41.85 -6.01 -41.77
C SER A 11 -41.33 -5.44 -40.44
N GLU A 12 -41.40 -4.12 -40.26
CA GLU A 12 -40.96 -3.48 -39.00
C GLU A 12 -41.68 -4.03 -37.76
N ALA A 13 -42.91 -4.51 -37.94
CA ALA A 13 -43.72 -5.10 -36.87
C ALA A 13 -43.28 -6.52 -36.46
N ASP A 14 -42.51 -7.22 -37.30
CA ASP A 14 -42.02 -8.57 -37.04
C ASP A 14 -40.57 -8.58 -36.50
N PHE A 15 -39.96 -7.42 -36.29
CA PHE A 15 -38.64 -7.34 -35.64
C PHE A 15 -38.74 -7.73 -34.16
N LEU A 16 -38.04 -8.80 -33.78
CA LEU A 16 -37.77 -9.09 -32.38
C LEU A 16 -36.91 -7.97 -31.79
N SER A 17 -37.28 -7.47 -30.62
CA SER A 17 -36.48 -6.46 -29.92
C SER A 17 -35.16 -7.06 -29.45
N ASP A 18 -34.06 -6.34 -29.62
CA ASP A 18 -32.71 -6.74 -29.17
C ASP A 18 -32.50 -6.57 -27.65
N SER A 19 -33.60 -6.58 -26.88
CA SER A 19 -33.55 -6.40 -25.42
C SER A 19 -33.14 -7.70 -24.74
N VAL A 20 -32.01 -7.67 -24.04
CA VAL A 20 -31.57 -8.75 -23.16
C VAL A 20 -32.24 -8.60 -21.80
N TYR A 21 -32.82 -9.69 -21.29
CA TYR A 21 -33.48 -9.73 -20.00
C TYR A 21 -32.64 -10.51 -18.98
N HIS A 22 -32.67 -10.05 -17.74
CA HIS A 22 -32.04 -10.69 -16.59
C HIS A 22 -33.12 -11.12 -15.60
N TYR A 23 -32.94 -12.30 -15.02
CA TYR A 23 -33.77 -12.78 -13.93
C TYR A 23 -32.91 -12.93 -12.68
N ASP A 24 -33.17 -12.08 -11.70
CA ASP A 24 -32.55 -12.13 -10.38
C ASP A 24 -33.31 -13.16 -9.53
N SER A 25 -32.65 -14.28 -9.20
CA SER A 25 -33.27 -15.36 -8.44
C SER A 25 -33.42 -15.06 -6.95
N ASP A 26 -32.62 -14.15 -6.42
CA ASP A 26 -32.63 -13.83 -4.99
C ASP A 26 -33.82 -12.92 -4.70
N ASP A 27 -33.94 -11.83 -5.47
CA ASP A 27 -35.04 -10.87 -5.33
C ASP A 27 -36.29 -11.26 -6.14
N HIS A 28 -36.22 -12.32 -6.94
CA HIS A 28 -37.29 -12.80 -7.83
C HIS A 28 -37.76 -11.75 -8.84
N ILE A 29 -36.84 -10.92 -9.34
CA ILE A 29 -37.12 -9.81 -10.26
C ILE A 29 -36.78 -10.21 -11.70
N PHE A 30 -37.73 -10.00 -12.62
CA PHE A 30 -37.51 -10.14 -14.07
C PHE A 30 -37.47 -8.77 -14.72
N GLU A 31 -36.34 -8.38 -15.29
CA GLU A 31 -36.11 -7.05 -15.84
C GLU A 31 -35.15 -7.05 -17.02
N LYS A 32 -34.87 -5.88 -17.61
CA LYS A 32 -33.84 -5.75 -18.65
C LYS A 32 -32.45 -5.76 -18.03
N ALA A 33 -31.46 -6.33 -18.73
CA ALA A 33 -30.08 -6.37 -18.26
C ALA A 33 -29.54 -4.98 -17.87
N VAL A 34 -29.85 -3.93 -18.64
CA VAL A 34 -29.49 -2.54 -18.32
C VAL A 34 -30.12 -2.02 -17.03
N THR A 35 -31.29 -2.52 -16.65
CA THR A 35 -31.97 -2.13 -15.40
C THR A 35 -31.34 -2.84 -14.20
N PHE A 36 -31.00 -4.12 -14.38
CA PHE A 36 -30.22 -4.87 -13.39
C PHE A 36 -28.84 -4.22 -13.14
N GLU A 37 -28.12 -3.85 -14.19
CA GLU A 37 -26.83 -3.14 -14.09
C GLU A 37 -26.95 -1.85 -13.28
N SER A 38 -27.99 -1.05 -13.51
CA SER A 38 -28.26 0.16 -12.72
C SER A 38 -28.55 -0.15 -11.24
N ARG A 39 -29.31 -1.21 -10.94
CA ARG A 39 -29.58 -1.63 -9.55
C ARG A 39 -28.32 -2.10 -8.84
N VAL A 40 -27.50 -2.90 -9.49
CA VAL A 40 -26.19 -3.33 -8.97
C VAL A 40 -25.29 -2.12 -8.72
N ALA A 41 -25.30 -1.13 -9.60
CA ALA A 41 -24.54 0.11 -9.43
C ALA A 41 -25.06 1.00 -8.28
N GLU A 42 -26.38 1.01 -8.03
CA GLU A 42 -26.99 1.74 -6.91
C GLU A 42 -26.78 1.06 -5.55
N SER A 43 -26.54 -0.25 -5.52
CA SER A 43 -26.39 -1.01 -4.27
C SER A 43 -25.36 -2.15 -4.41
N PRO A 44 -24.08 -1.85 -4.68
CA PRO A 44 -23.06 -2.85 -4.98
C PRO A 44 -22.79 -3.81 -3.81
N GLU A 45 -22.96 -3.35 -2.57
CA GLU A 45 -22.76 -4.16 -1.35
C GLU A 45 -23.74 -5.34 -1.24
N LEU A 46 -24.97 -5.20 -1.77
CA LEU A 46 -26.00 -6.26 -1.72
C LEU A 46 -25.67 -7.42 -2.66
N TYR A 47 -24.96 -7.12 -3.76
CA TYR A 47 -24.63 -8.08 -4.82
C TYR A 47 -23.19 -8.60 -4.73
N GLY A 48 -22.56 -8.46 -3.57
CA GLY A 48 -21.24 -9.03 -3.32
C GLY A 48 -20.12 -8.35 -4.10
N ALA A 49 -20.23 -7.04 -4.38
CA ALA A 49 -19.03 -6.27 -4.70
C ALA A 49 -18.00 -6.50 -3.59
N GLU A 50 -16.76 -6.83 -3.96
CA GLU A 50 -15.72 -7.14 -2.98
C GLU A 50 -15.63 -6.02 -1.93
N PRO A 51 -15.51 -6.37 -0.63
CA PRO A 51 -15.42 -5.36 0.41
C PRO A 51 -14.27 -4.42 0.06
N THR A 52 -14.57 -3.12 0.01
CA THR A 52 -13.53 -2.10 -0.17
C THR A 52 -12.55 -2.27 0.98
N ARG A 53 -11.33 -2.70 0.67
CA ARG A 53 -10.27 -2.83 1.67
C ARG A 53 -10.05 -1.46 2.30
N ASP A 54 -10.11 -1.41 3.63
CA ASP A 54 -9.82 -0.18 4.36
C ASP A 54 -8.36 0.20 4.12
N THR A 55 -8.16 1.43 3.67
CA THR A 55 -6.83 2.00 3.41
C THR A 55 -6.55 3.15 4.36
N MET A 56 -5.27 3.40 4.60
CA MET A 56 -4.78 4.54 5.36
C MET A 56 -3.64 5.26 4.64
N THR A 57 -3.61 6.57 4.80
CA THR A 57 -2.55 7.43 4.28
C THR A 57 -1.45 7.59 5.33
N VAL A 58 -0.27 7.06 5.05
CA VAL A 58 0.86 6.96 5.98
C VAL A 58 2.12 7.49 5.32
N LEU A 59 3.18 7.72 6.11
CA LEU A 59 4.47 8.14 5.56
C LEU A 59 5.42 6.95 5.46
N LEU A 60 5.86 6.63 4.24
CA LEU A 60 6.90 5.61 4.03
C LEU A 60 8.27 6.28 4.06
N VAL A 61 9.15 5.74 4.90
CA VAL A 61 10.54 6.18 5.03
C VAL A 61 11.46 5.04 4.61
N GLU A 62 12.06 5.17 3.42
CA GLU A 62 13.00 4.19 2.90
C GLU A 62 14.46 4.60 3.19
N PRO A 63 15.38 3.64 3.31
CA PRO A 63 16.80 3.94 3.44
C PRO A 63 17.29 4.78 2.27
N ASN A 64 18.13 5.79 2.58
CA ASN A 64 18.77 6.68 1.60
C ASN A 64 17.82 7.47 0.69
N GLN A 65 16.54 7.59 1.03
CA GLN A 65 15.54 8.33 0.25
C GLN A 65 14.77 9.31 1.15
N HIS A 66 14.23 10.34 0.51
CA HIS A 66 13.26 11.23 1.15
C HIS A 66 11.99 10.45 1.50
N PRO A 67 11.33 10.79 2.62
CA PRO A 67 10.08 10.17 2.99
C PRO A 67 8.99 10.57 1.98
N ARG A 68 8.00 9.69 1.77
CA ARG A 68 6.91 9.93 0.83
C ARG A 68 5.57 9.44 1.37
N PRO A 69 4.48 10.19 1.16
CA PRO A 69 3.15 9.72 1.51
C PRO A 69 2.79 8.52 0.63
N VAL A 70 2.18 7.51 1.24
CA VAL A 70 1.67 6.32 0.56
C VAL A 70 0.31 5.94 1.14
N GLU A 71 -0.50 5.30 0.30
CA GLU A 71 -1.74 4.67 0.71
C GLU A 71 -1.51 3.16 0.81
N ILE A 72 -1.78 2.58 1.97
CA ILE A 72 -1.64 1.14 2.23
C ILE A 72 -2.88 0.60 2.93
N GLY A 73 -3.14 -0.70 2.79
CA GLY A 73 -4.21 -1.35 3.54
C GLY A 73 -3.92 -1.42 5.04
N THR A 74 -4.97 -1.60 5.83
CA THR A 74 -4.90 -1.71 7.29
C THR A 74 -4.60 -3.13 7.78
N GLU A 75 -4.60 -4.13 6.88
CA GLU A 75 -4.33 -5.52 7.22
C GLU A 75 -2.86 -5.75 7.62
N LEU A 76 -2.61 -6.75 8.47
CA LEU A 76 -1.26 -7.09 8.93
C LEU A 76 -0.34 -7.45 7.76
N GLU A 77 -0.88 -8.16 6.77
CA GLU A 77 -0.17 -8.57 5.56
C GLU A 77 0.32 -7.38 4.74
N ASP A 78 -0.48 -6.30 4.67
CA ASP A 78 -0.11 -5.09 3.93
C ASP A 78 1.04 -4.35 4.63
N LEU A 79 1.00 -4.28 5.97
CA LEU A 79 2.07 -3.71 6.78
C LEU A 79 3.36 -4.52 6.66
N GLN A 80 3.27 -5.85 6.76
CA GLN A 80 4.41 -6.76 6.60
C GLN A 80 5.04 -6.66 5.22
N ALA A 81 4.22 -6.55 4.17
CA ALA A 81 4.70 -6.35 2.80
C ALA A 81 5.41 -5.00 2.64
N ALA A 82 4.90 -3.94 3.27
CA ALA A 82 5.49 -2.60 3.19
C ALA A 82 6.85 -2.49 3.90
N VAL A 83 7.02 -3.13 5.06
CA VAL A 83 8.29 -3.09 5.82
C VAL A 83 9.25 -4.25 5.48
N GLY A 84 8.75 -5.29 4.81
CA GLY A 84 9.53 -6.41 4.30
C GLY A 84 9.85 -7.49 5.35
N GLY A 85 8.93 -7.79 6.26
CA GLY A 85 9.11 -8.81 7.31
C GLY A 85 8.04 -8.75 8.40
N TYR A 86 8.28 -9.46 9.51
CA TYR A 86 7.43 -9.33 10.70
C TYR A 86 7.52 -7.90 11.25
N ILE A 87 6.38 -7.38 11.71
CA ILE A 87 6.31 -6.00 12.17
C ILE A 87 6.66 -5.87 13.65
N GLU A 88 7.44 -4.86 13.96
CA GLU A 88 7.57 -4.28 15.29
C GLU A 88 7.01 -2.85 15.25
N VAL A 89 6.35 -2.43 16.33
CA VAL A 89 5.82 -1.07 16.47
C VAL A 89 6.40 -0.41 17.70
N VAL A 90 6.97 0.78 17.52
CA VAL A 90 7.48 1.61 18.60
C VAL A 90 6.78 2.97 18.62
N TYR A 91 6.70 3.58 19.80
CA TYR A 91 6.03 4.85 20.05
C TYR A 91 7.01 5.86 20.64
N PRO A 92 7.93 6.40 19.84
CA PRO A 92 9.02 7.24 20.32
C PRO A 92 8.64 8.71 20.47
N PHE A 93 7.35 9.05 20.30
CA PHE A 93 6.84 10.41 20.27
C PHE A 93 5.65 10.57 21.21
N ASP A 94 5.40 11.78 21.70
CA ASP A 94 4.23 12.10 22.52
C ASP A 94 2.96 12.22 21.67
N GLU A 95 3.09 12.54 20.38
CA GLU A 95 1.98 12.55 19.43
C GLU A 95 1.40 11.14 19.22
N PRO A 96 0.10 11.00 18.90
CA PRO A 96 -0.55 9.71 18.63
C PRO A 96 -0.09 9.16 17.26
N VAL A 97 1.16 8.72 17.20
CA VAL A 97 1.86 8.22 16.02
C VAL A 97 2.74 7.03 16.40
N GLY A 98 2.67 5.98 15.59
CA GLY A 98 3.51 4.78 15.70
C GLY A 98 4.54 4.71 14.57
N LEU A 99 5.67 4.08 14.83
CA LEU A 99 6.61 3.65 13.79
C LEU A 99 6.51 2.14 13.61
N VAL A 100 6.06 1.69 12.44
CA VAL A 100 5.98 0.27 12.07
C VAL A 100 7.19 -0.08 11.23
N MET A 101 7.98 -1.07 11.65
CA MET A 101 9.22 -1.48 10.98
C MET A 101 9.40 -2.99 11.00
N ASN A 102 10.38 -3.51 10.26
CA ASN A 102 10.73 -4.92 10.31
C ASN A 102 11.48 -5.26 11.61
N GLU A 103 10.89 -6.13 12.44
CA GLU A 103 11.44 -6.64 13.71
C GLU A 103 12.83 -7.27 13.55
N GLU A 104 13.03 -8.04 12.48
CA GLU A 104 14.27 -8.77 12.20
C GLU A 104 15.24 -7.94 11.35
N GLY A 105 14.91 -6.70 11.00
CA GLY A 105 15.65 -5.93 9.99
C GLY A 105 17.14 -5.74 10.30
N LYS A 106 17.52 -5.61 11.57
CA LYS A 106 18.93 -5.54 11.99
C LYS A 106 19.63 -6.90 11.88
N LEU A 107 18.92 -7.98 12.22
CA LEU A 107 19.43 -9.36 12.18
C LEU A 107 19.62 -9.83 10.74
N ASP A 108 18.71 -9.43 9.84
CA ASP A 108 18.76 -9.68 8.40
C ASP A 108 19.81 -8.83 7.67
N GLY A 109 20.43 -7.87 8.37
CA GLY A 109 21.43 -6.99 7.79
C GLY A 109 20.84 -5.96 6.81
N LEU A 110 19.57 -5.56 7.01
CA LEU A 110 18.97 -4.48 6.24
C LEU A 110 19.74 -3.17 6.46
N THR A 111 19.65 -2.29 5.48
CA THR A 111 20.35 -1.00 5.53
C THR A 111 19.76 -0.13 6.64
N LEU A 112 20.63 0.42 7.50
CA LEU A 112 20.23 1.39 8.52
C LEU A 112 19.59 2.62 7.89
N ASN A 113 18.52 3.13 8.49
CA ASN A 113 17.63 4.09 7.86
C ASN A 113 17.60 5.44 8.58
N ARG A 114 17.05 5.49 9.81
CA ARG A 114 16.96 6.69 10.64
C ARG A 114 17.27 6.35 12.10
N ALA A 115 17.95 7.26 12.80
CA ALA A 115 18.17 7.17 14.24
C ALA A 115 16.89 7.53 15.00
N LEU A 116 16.63 6.79 16.08
CA LEU A 116 15.70 7.19 17.12
C LEU A 116 16.50 7.82 18.26
N ARG A 117 16.02 8.98 18.71
CA ARG A 117 16.72 9.84 19.67
C ARG A 117 15.84 10.05 20.90
N ASP A 118 16.47 10.09 22.06
CA ASP A 118 15.79 10.44 23.31
C ASP A 118 15.57 11.96 23.43
N ASP A 119 15.00 12.41 24.55
CA ASP A 119 14.76 13.83 24.84
C ASP A 119 16.04 14.67 24.90
N ASN A 120 17.21 14.03 25.12
CA ASN A 120 18.51 14.68 25.13
C ASN A 120 19.15 14.74 23.73
N GLY A 121 18.52 14.15 22.72
CA GLY A 121 19.02 14.02 21.36
C GLY A 121 20.04 12.89 21.16
N GLU A 122 20.25 12.05 22.18
CA GLU A 122 21.15 10.90 22.13
C GLU A 122 20.48 9.74 21.39
N ILE A 123 21.25 9.07 20.53
CA ILE A 123 20.75 7.94 19.75
C ILE A 123 20.64 6.74 20.69
N TYR A 124 19.42 6.27 20.94
CA TYR A 124 19.17 5.05 21.71
C TYR A 124 18.92 3.84 20.80
N ASP A 125 18.43 4.06 19.57
CA ASP A 125 18.25 3.00 18.58
C ASP A 125 18.38 3.51 17.13
N VAL A 126 18.53 2.57 16.18
CA VAL A 126 18.58 2.86 14.75
C VAL A 126 17.69 1.89 13.99
N VAL A 127 16.72 2.41 13.23
CA VAL A 127 15.83 1.59 12.41
C VAL A 127 16.60 0.98 11.24
N ALA A 128 16.36 -0.29 10.93
CA ALA A 128 16.95 -0.98 9.78
C ALA A 128 15.86 -1.39 8.78
N GLY A 129 16.08 -1.08 7.50
CA GLY A 129 15.08 -1.27 6.45
C GLY A 129 14.06 -0.14 6.36
N SER A 130 13.04 -0.33 5.53
CA SER A 130 11.93 0.62 5.40
C SER A 130 11.05 0.60 6.65
N PHE A 131 10.48 1.74 6.99
CA PHE A 131 9.48 1.83 8.05
C PHE A 131 8.36 2.79 7.66
N LEU A 132 7.22 2.63 8.33
CA LEU A 132 6.04 3.46 8.15
C LEU A 132 5.84 4.33 9.39
N VAL A 133 5.45 5.58 9.18
CA VAL A 133 4.89 6.44 10.21
C VAL A 133 3.38 6.40 10.06
N VAL A 134 2.69 5.90 11.07
CA VAL A 134 1.23 5.69 11.05
C VAL A 134 0.55 6.51 12.13
N GLY A 135 -0.65 7.01 11.85
CA GLY A 135 -1.49 7.63 12.88
C GLY A 135 -2.04 6.56 13.83
N LEU A 136 -2.30 6.94 15.07
CA LEU A 136 -2.97 6.06 16.03
C LEU A 136 -4.41 6.49 16.22
N THR A 137 -5.31 5.51 16.16
CA THR A 137 -6.71 5.65 16.57
C THR A 137 -6.91 4.94 17.92
N ASP A 138 -8.15 4.89 18.42
CA ASP A 138 -8.43 4.27 19.71
C ASP A 138 -8.12 2.76 19.75
N GLU A 139 -8.30 2.07 18.62
CA GLU A 139 -8.17 0.59 18.56
C GLU A 139 -7.17 0.11 17.50
N ASP A 140 -6.90 0.88 16.44
CA ASP A 140 -6.08 0.46 15.30
C ASP A 140 -5.13 1.55 14.76
N PHE A 141 -4.31 1.19 13.76
CA PHE A 141 -3.56 2.16 12.96
C PHE A 141 -4.49 2.93 12.04
N GLY A 142 -4.17 4.20 11.82
CA GLY A 142 -4.94 5.08 10.96
C GLY A 142 -4.09 6.01 10.13
N SER A 143 -4.78 6.81 9.32
CA SER A 143 -4.15 7.83 8.50
C SER A 143 -3.49 8.90 9.37
N LEU A 144 -2.34 9.40 8.93
CA LEU A 144 -1.77 10.62 9.48
C LEU A 144 -2.67 11.82 9.13
N SER A 145 -2.88 12.71 10.10
CA SER A 145 -3.48 14.01 9.79
C SER A 145 -2.54 14.83 8.88
N PRO A 146 -3.05 15.82 8.13
CA PRO A 146 -2.20 16.67 7.28
C PRO A 146 -1.05 17.34 8.04
N ASP A 147 -1.29 17.74 9.29
CA ASP A 147 -0.28 18.36 10.14
C ASP A 147 0.78 17.36 10.59
N GLN A 148 0.37 16.13 10.96
CA GLN A 148 1.29 15.05 11.29
C GLN A 148 2.14 14.66 10.08
N MET A 149 1.51 14.51 8.90
CA MET A 149 2.21 14.17 7.66
C MET A 149 3.34 15.17 7.40
N LYS A 150 3.03 16.46 7.42
CA LYS A 150 4.02 17.52 7.20
C LYS A 150 5.13 17.50 8.26
N ALA A 151 4.77 17.37 9.54
CA ALA A 151 5.75 17.36 10.63
C ALA A 151 6.74 16.19 10.53
N PHE A 152 6.25 14.99 10.18
CA PHE A 152 7.08 13.80 10.05
C PHE A 152 7.85 13.75 8.72
N GLU A 153 7.32 14.32 7.65
CA GLU A 153 8.07 14.57 6.41
C GLU A 153 9.28 15.46 6.67
N GLU A 154 9.10 16.58 7.39
CA GLU A 154 10.20 17.48 7.76
C GLU A 154 11.19 16.78 8.70
N LYS A 155 10.70 16.04 9.70
CA LYS A 155 11.54 15.34 10.68
C LYS A 155 12.42 14.27 10.06
N PHE A 156 11.89 13.49 9.11
CA PHE A 156 12.60 12.39 8.46
C PHE A 156 13.13 12.76 7.08
N HIS A 157 13.07 14.03 6.70
CA HIS A 157 13.39 14.50 5.35
C HIS A 157 14.75 14.00 4.85
N SER A 158 15.79 14.23 5.66
CA SER A 158 17.17 13.89 5.30
C SER A 158 17.51 12.46 5.76
N PRO A 159 17.95 11.57 4.85
CA PRO A 159 18.53 10.29 5.21
C PRO A 159 19.81 10.44 6.03
N GLU A 160 20.12 9.45 6.85
CA GLU A 160 21.29 9.46 7.73
C GLU A 160 22.30 8.37 7.35
N VAL A 161 23.60 8.68 7.47
CA VAL A 161 24.68 7.69 7.39
C VAL A 161 25.22 7.42 8.79
N PHE A 162 25.37 6.13 9.10
CA PHE A 162 25.79 5.67 10.42
C PHE A 162 27.27 5.30 10.41
N VAL A 163 28.04 5.92 11.29
CA VAL A 163 29.48 5.68 11.44
C VAL A 163 29.75 5.21 12.87
N ARG A 164 30.37 4.03 13.00
CA ARG A 164 30.81 3.52 14.30
C ARG A 164 32.08 4.24 14.75
N MET A 165 32.01 4.93 15.88
CA MET A 165 33.12 5.63 16.50
C MET A 165 33.44 5.00 17.87
N GLY A 166 34.34 4.02 17.87
CA GLY A 166 34.70 3.27 19.07
C GLY A 166 33.53 2.46 19.63
N ARG A 167 33.00 2.90 20.79
CA ARG A 167 31.81 2.30 21.43
C ARG A 167 30.50 3.00 21.05
N GLY A 168 30.54 4.17 20.41
CA GLY A 168 29.36 4.92 19.99
C GLY A 168 29.05 4.79 18.51
N ILE A 169 27.85 5.20 18.12
CA ILE A 169 27.40 5.35 16.73
C ILE A 169 27.07 6.82 16.52
N MET A 170 27.54 7.39 15.40
CA MET A 170 27.14 8.72 14.95
C MET A 170 26.24 8.59 13.73
N ALA A 171 25.17 9.38 13.69
CA ALA A 171 24.32 9.54 12.52
C ALA A 171 24.56 10.93 11.90
N VAL A 172 24.90 10.95 10.61
CA VAL A 172 25.20 12.17 9.85
C VAL A 172 24.17 12.32 8.73
N PRO A 173 23.40 13.43 8.69
CA PRO A 173 22.43 13.64 7.61
C PRO A 173 23.13 13.80 6.25
N LEU A 174 22.55 13.19 5.23
CA LEU A 174 22.99 13.31 3.85
C LEU A 174 22.49 14.63 3.23
N PRO A 175 23.34 15.37 2.50
CA PRO A 175 22.90 16.51 1.71
C PRO A 175 21.96 16.07 0.57
N ASP A 176 20.95 16.88 0.27
CA ASP A 176 19.90 16.58 -0.71
C ASP A 176 20.47 16.22 -2.10
N GLU A 177 21.51 16.92 -2.57
CA GLU A 177 22.16 16.60 -3.85
C GLU A 177 22.66 15.14 -3.95
N LYS A 178 23.03 14.53 -2.82
CA LYS A 178 23.47 13.13 -2.79
C LYS A 178 22.29 12.17 -2.74
N VAL A 179 21.20 12.57 -2.09
CA VAL A 179 19.97 11.79 -1.99
C VAL A 179 19.32 11.71 -3.36
N GLU A 180 19.13 12.84 -4.04
CA GLU A 180 18.55 12.92 -5.40
C GLU A 180 19.31 12.02 -6.38
N LYS A 181 20.64 12.12 -6.43
CA LYS A 181 21.48 11.28 -7.30
C LYS A 181 21.39 9.79 -6.99
N GLN A 182 21.12 9.41 -5.74
CA GLN A 182 20.93 8.01 -5.37
C GLN A 182 19.53 7.52 -5.73
N GLN A 183 18.53 8.38 -5.57
CA GLN A 183 17.14 8.10 -5.90
C GLN A 183 16.94 7.95 -7.42
N GLU A 184 17.54 8.83 -8.24
CA GLU A 184 17.57 8.71 -9.70
C GLU A 184 18.18 7.36 -10.14
N LYS A 185 19.33 6.99 -9.56
CA LYS A 185 19.97 5.70 -9.87
C LYS A 185 19.12 4.50 -9.50
N LYS A 186 18.31 4.59 -8.44
CA LYS A 186 17.42 3.49 -8.03
C LYS A 186 16.25 3.33 -9.02
N LEU A 187 15.71 4.44 -9.53
CA LEU A 187 14.66 4.44 -10.55
C LEU A 187 15.14 3.86 -11.89
N ASP A 188 16.44 4.00 -12.21
CA ASP A 188 17.04 3.46 -13.44
C ASP A 188 17.38 1.95 -13.36
N VAL A 189 17.30 1.32 -12.19
CA VAL A 189 17.53 -0.13 -12.02
C VAL A 189 16.18 -0.86 -12.09
N PRO A 190 15.91 -1.72 -13.09
CA PRO A 190 14.65 -2.44 -13.17
C PRO A 190 14.50 -3.40 -11.98
N GLU A 191 13.36 -3.34 -11.27
CA GLU A 191 13.00 -4.26 -10.21
C GLU A 191 13.14 -5.72 -10.67
N LEU A 192 14.06 -6.44 -10.04
CA LEU A 192 14.33 -7.84 -10.31
C LEU A 192 13.12 -8.68 -9.88
N LYS A 193 12.59 -9.46 -10.84
CA LYS A 193 11.46 -10.38 -10.70
C LYS A 193 11.57 -11.28 -9.45
N PRO A 194 10.45 -11.61 -8.79
CA PRO A 194 10.45 -12.42 -7.58
C PRO A 194 11.11 -13.79 -7.80
N HIS A 195 11.89 -14.20 -6.80
CA HIS A 195 12.58 -15.49 -6.76
C HIS A 195 11.60 -16.64 -7.00
N LYS A 196 11.88 -17.46 -8.02
CA LYS A 196 11.21 -18.74 -8.25
C LYS A 196 11.33 -19.60 -6.98
N LYS A 197 10.19 -20.00 -6.40
CA LYS A 197 10.10 -21.10 -5.43
C LYS A 197 10.84 -22.31 -6.00
N VAL A 198 11.91 -22.73 -5.32
CA VAL A 198 12.55 -24.01 -5.62
C VAL A 198 11.58 -25.09 -5.15
N LYS A 199 11.08 -25.88 -6.09
CA LYS A 199 10.34 -27.11 -5.81
C LYS A 199 11.27 -28.07 -5.05
N GLU A 200 10.89 -28.40 -3.84
CA GLU A 200 11.43 -29.55 -3.12
C GLU A 200 10.82 -30.82 -3.77
N GLU A 201 11.56 -31.39 -4.72
CA GLU A 201 11.26 -32.72 -5.27
C GLU A 201 12.00 -33.78 -4.45
N ALA A 202 11.19 -34.59 -3.78
CA ALA A 202 11.37 -35.98 -3.35
C ALA A 202 12.75 -36.64 -3.59
N LEU A 203 13.33 -37.14 -2.50
CA LEU A 203 13.95 -38.48 -2.44
C LEU A 203 14.05 -38.99 -0.99
#